data_AF-A0A5D8YIJ3-F1
#
_entry.id   AF-A0A5D8YIJ3-F1
#
_cell.length_a   1.000
_cell.length_b   1.000
_cell.length_c   1.000
_cell.angle_alpha   90.00
_cell.angle_beta   90.00
_cell.angle_gamma   90.00
#
_symmetry.space_group_name_H-M   'P 1'
#
loop_
_entity.id
_entity.type
_entity.pdbx_description
1 polymer ?
#
loop_
_entity_poly.entity_id
_entity_poly.type
_entity_poly.pdbx_seq_one_letter_code
_entity_poly.pdbx_strand_id
1 'polypeptide(L)'
;MKPELEIPYIDSPDNAQAVSTALDEQPRQTLNYAPWAAAYPYKPEVSFAIAYGDSAVYLKFYVSENATQALYTRINEPVYKDSCVEFFVAFDNEDNYYNFEFNCAGNCLAGFGAGRDARTLLPVNIIKQIKTETSMATQNTDTGAPIRWQLTVVIPFEAFHYHHIISLENQTCRANFYKCGDDLPQPHFLSWNNIETAQPDFHRPEFFGKVVFKQNQYHLN
;
A
#
# COMPACT_ATOMS: atom_id res chain seq x y z
N MET A 1 19.63 10.40 3.33
CA MET A 1 19.63 8.98 2.89
C MET A 1 18.20 8.53 2.78
N LYS A 2 17.87 7.77 1.74
CA LYS A 2 16.53 7.15 1.63
C LYS A 2 16.35 6.14 2.77
N PRO A 3 15.15 6.01 3.35
CA PRO A 3 14.88 5.02 4.38
C PRO A 3 15.04 3.61 3.81
N GLU A 4 15.45 2.69 4.68
CA GLU A 4 15.51 1.26 4.42
C GLU A 4 14.45 0.57 5.27
N LEU A 5 13.66 -0.31 4.65
CA LEU A 5 12.64 -1.12 5.31
C LEU A 5 12.97 -2.60 5.13
N GLU A 6 13.06 -3.31 6.24
CA GLU A 6 13.23 -4.75 6.28
C GLU A 6 11.85 -5.42 6.34
N ILE A 7 11.56 -6.31 5.39
CA ILE A 7 10.28 -7.04 5.34
C ILE A 7 10.50 -8.44 5.91
N PRO A 8 9.87 -8.80 7.05
CA PRO A 8 9.97 -10.12 7.62
C PRO A 8 9.22 -11.16 6.79
N TYR A 9 9.73 -12.39 6.82
CA TYR A 9 8.98 -13.57 6.42
C TYR A 9 8.02 -13.96 7.56
N ILE A 10 6.79 -14.36 7.23
CA ILE A 10 5.83 -14.96 8.15
C ILE A 10 5.24 -16.25 7.54
N ASP A 11 4.92 -17.23 8.38
CA ASP A 11 4.32 -18.48 7.93
C ASP A 11 2.99 -18.23 7.24
N SER A 12 2.91 -18.58 5.95
CA SER A 12 1.83 -18.30 5.00
C SER A 12 0.43 -18.52 5.59
N PRO A 13 -0.26 -17.47 6.10
CA PRO A 13 -1.53 -17.66 6.80
C PRO A 13 -2.65 -18.03 5.83
N ASP A 14 -3.57 -18.90 6.26
CA ASP A 14 -4.56 -19.53 5.37
C ASP A 14 -5.53 -18.56 4.67
N ASN A 15 -5.77 -17.38 5.25
CA ASN A 15 -6.73 -16.40 4.75
C ASN A 15 -6.39 -14.96 5.18
N ALA A 16 -7.07 -13.97 4.58
CA ALA A 16 -6.81 -12.55 4.81
C ALA A 16 -7.02 -12.10 6.27
N GLN A 17 -7.94 -12.74 7.02
CA GLN A 17 -8.14 -12.46 8.44
C GLN A 17 -6.97 -12.98 9.28
N ALA A 18 -6.45 -14.17 9.00
CA ALA A 18 -5.26 -14.71 9.67
C ALA A 18 -4.02 -13.85 9.35
N VAL A 19 -3.86 -13.40 8.10
CA VAL A 19 -2.84 -12.41 7.70
C VAL A 19 -3.01 -11.12 8.51
N SER A 20 -4.25 -10.63 8.66
CA SER A 20 -4.55 -9.41 9.40
C SER A 20 -4.07 -9.48 10.86
N THR A 21 -4.29 -10.61 11.52
CA THR A 21 -3.81 -10.87 12.89
C THR A 21 -2.29 -10.97 12.95
N ALA A 22 -1.66 -11.72 12.03
CA ALA A 22 -0.20 -11.86 12.01
C ALA A 22 0.51 -10.50 11.79
N LEU A 23 -0.08 -9.62 10.98
CA LEU A 23 0.42 -8.27 10.73
C LEU A 23 0.21 -7.29 11.91
N ASP A 24 -0.65 -7.61 12.89
CA ASP A 24 -0.74 -6.82 14.13
C ASP A 24 0.50 -7.00 15.02
N GLU A 25 1.22 -8.12 14.86
CA GLU A 25 2.44 -8.44 15.62
C GLU A 25 3.71 -7.93 14.95
N GLN A 26 3.63 -7.44 13.71
CA GLN A 26 4.78 -6.94 12.96
C GLN A 26 5.06 -5.45 13.24
N PRO A 27 6.31 -4.99 13.08
CA PRO A 27 6.65 -3.58 13.24
C PRO A 27 5.86 -2.67 12.31
N ARG A 28 5.21 -1.64 12.87
CA ARG A 28 4.48 -0.65 12.09
C ARG A 28 5.40 0.47 11.60
N GLN A 29 5.16 0.90 10.36
CA GLN A 29 5.79 2.04 9.71
C GLN A 29 4.75 3.14 9.53
N THR A 30 5.11 4.39 9.81
CA THR A 30 4.17 5.53 9.68
C THR A 30 4.36 6.26 8.36
N LEU A 31 3.27 6.68 7.71
CA LEU A 31 3.33 7.60 6.57
C LEU A 31 3.52 9.03 7.08
N ASN A 32 4.78 9.39 7.35
CA ASN A 32 5.11 10.61 8.07
C ASN A 32 5.29 11.85 7.18
N TYR A 33 5.53 11.68 5.88
CA TYR A 33 5.75 12.80 4.99
C TYR A 33 4.43 13.29 4.41
N ALA A 34 4.23 14.61 4.40
CA ALA A 34 3.13 15.30 3.74
C ALA A 34 3.76 16.36 2.81
N PRO A 35 4.29 15.96 1.64
CA PRO A 35 5.19 16.80 0.87
C PRO A 35 4.57 18.13 0.40
N TRP A 36 3.24 18.13 0.24
CA TRP A 36 2.47 19.27 -0.26
C TRP A 36 1.58 19.90 0.81
N ALA A 37 1.97 19.82 2.08
CA ALA A 37 1.19 20.31 3.22
C ALA A 37 0.82 21.80 3.17
N ALA A 38 1.57 22.63 2.44
CA ALA A 38 1.24 24.04 2.25
C ALA A 38 -0.09 24.25 1.50
N ALA A 39 -0.39 23.38 0.53
CA ALA A 39 -1.66 23.40 -0.22
C ALA A 39 -2.70 22.44 0.39
N TYR A 40 -2.25 21.35 1.01
CA TYR A 40 -3.08 20.29 1.58
C TYR A 40 -2.71 20.05 3.06
N PRO A 41 -3.14 20.94 3.98
CA PRO A 41 -2.66 20.95 5.36
C PRO A 41 -3.19 19.80 6.22
N TYR A 42 -4.22 19.10 5.77
CA TYR A 42 -4.77 17.97 6.50
C TYR A 42 -3.82 16.77 6.42
N LYS A 43 -3.52 16.18 7.58
CA LYS A 43 -2.64 15.02 7.72
C LYS A 43 -3.29 13.98 8.63
N PRO A 44 -3.97 12.96 8.09
CA PRO A 44 -4.51 11.86 8.90
C PRO A 44 -3.37 11.04 9.52
N GLU A 45 -3.70 10.27 10.56
CA GLU A 45 -2.76 9.32 11.15
C GLU A 45 -2.83 8.02 10.34
N VAL A 46 -1.73 7.67 9.68
CA VAL A 46 -1.62 6.44 8.88
C VAL A 46 -0.35 5.69 9.20
N SER A 47 -0.50 4.39 9.44
CA SER A 47 0.61 3.46 9.52
C SER A 47 0.31 2.20 8.73
N PHE A 48 1.34 1.41 8.42
CA PHE A 48 1.20 0.11 7.80
C PHE A 48 2.16 -0.90 8.40
N ALA A 49 1.81 -2.17 8.30
CA ALA A 49 2.72 -3.30 8.51
C ALA A 49 2.82 -4.07 7.19
N ILE A 50 4.00 -4.63 6.91
CA ILE A 50 4.26 -5.42 5.71
C ILE A 50 5.05 -6.68 6.10
N ALA A 51 4.73 -7.79 5.45
CA ALA A 51 5.44 -9.05 5.54
C ALA A 51 5.35 -9.77 4.19
N TYR A 52 6.02 -10.91 4.07
CA TYR A 52 5.82 -11.82 2.92
C TYR A 52 5.80 -13.27 3.39
N GLY A 53 5.26 -14.15 2.56
CA GLY A 53 5.26 -15.60 2.78
C GLY A 53 5.74 -16.33 1.52
N ASP A 54 5.36 -17.59 1.39
CA ASP A 54 5.83 -18.47 0.29
C ASP A 54 5.28 -18.07 -1.08
N SER A 55 4.14 -17.36 -1.12
CA SER A 55 3.41 -17.09 -2.36
C SER A 55 2.80 -15.69 -2.45
N ALA A 56 3.01 -14.83 -1.46
CA ALA A 56 2.39 -13.52 -1.44
C ALA A 56 3.16 -12.48 -0.61
N VAL A 57 2.95 -11.21 -0.95
CA VAL A 57 3.24 -10.07 -0.09
C VAL A 57 1.98 -9.72 0.70
N TYR A 58 2.14 -9.47 1.99
CA TYR A 58 1.08 -9.15 2.92
C TYR A 58 1.23 -7.71 3.39
N LEU A 59 0.15 -6.95 3.34
CA LEU A 59 0.14 -5.54 3.76
C LEU A 59 -1.10 -5.28 4.62
N LYS A 60 -0.93 -4.50 5.68
CA LYS A 60 -2.06 -4.01 6.48
C LYS A 60 -1.87 -2.54 6.77
N PHE A 61 -2.85 -1.74 6.36
CA PHE A 61 -2.92 -0.31 6.65
C PHE A 61 -3.83 -0.07 7.85
N TYR A 62 -3.47 0.91 8.66
CA TYR A 62 -4.21 1.40 9.81
C TYR A 62 -4.37 2.90 9.63
N VAL A 63 -5.62 3.35 9.46
CA VAL A 63 -5.94 4.73 9.12
C VAL A 63 -6.91 5.30 10.15
N SER A 64 -6.62 6.53 10.58
CA SER A 64 -7.51 7.35 11.40
C SER A 64 -7.68 8.70 10.70
N GLU A 65 -8.86 8.95 10.13
CA GLU A 65 -9.17 10.15 9.34
C GLU A 65 -10.56 10.73 9.64
N ASN A 66 -10.80 11.99 9.26
CA ASN A 66 -12.00 12.74 9.64
C ASN A 66 -13.23 12.36 8.81
N ALA A 67 -13.02 11.92 7.58
CA ALA A 67 -14.05 11.54 6.63
C ALA A 67 -13.55 10.33 5.83
N THR A 68 -14.45 9.40 5.54
CA THR A 68 -14.15 8.25 4.68
C THR A 68 -15.13 8.16 3.52
N GLN A 69 -14.66 7.65 2.39
CA GLN A 69 -15.48 7.44 1.21
C GLN A 69 -15.02 6.19 0.45
N ALA A 70 -15.98 5.47 -0.15
CA ALA A 70 -15.75 4.36 -1.08
C ALA A 70 -16.84 4.33 -2.16
N LEU A 71 -16.83 5.30 -3.10
CA LEU A 71 -17.79 5.37 -4.20
C LEU A 71 -17.42 4.43 -5.36
N TYR A 72 -16.14 4.19 -5.57
CA TYR A 72 -15.64 3.34 -6.66
C TYR A 72 -15.60 1.88 -6.20
N THR A 73 -16.33 1.03 -6.91
CA THR A 73 -16.64 -0.36 -6.48
C THR A 73 -16.24 -1.40 -7.51
N ARG A 74 -15.67 -0.99 -8.64
CA ARG A 74 -15.19 -1.88 -9.69
C ARG A 74 -13.68 -1.78 -9.82
N ILE A 75 -13.07 -2.90 -10.25
CA ILE A 75 -11.63 -2.98 -10.51
C ILE A 75 -11.21 -1.91 -11.53
N ASN A 76 -10.08 -1.25 -11.26
CA ASN A 76 -9.47 -0.19 -12.07
C ASN A 76 -10.34 1.08 -12.22
N GLU A 77 -11.34 1.28 -11.37
CA GLU A 77 -11.93 2.59 -11.17
C GLU A 77 -10.97 3.52 -10.39
N PRO A 78 -11.15 4.85 -10.45
CA PRO A 78 -10.22 5.82 -9.84
C PRO A 78 -10.35 5.88 -8.32
N VAL A 79 -9.93 4.79 -7.66
CA VAL A 79 -10.00 4.61 -6.20
C VAL A 79 -9.20 5.66 -5.42
N TYR A 80 -8.18 6.30 -6.02
CA TYR A 80 -7.44 7.43 -5.44
C TYR A 80 -8.31 8.65 -5.08
N LYS A 81 -9.52 8.74 -5.63
CA LYS A 81 -10.51 9.77 -5.27
C LYS A 81 -11.28 9.45 -3.99
N ASP A 82 -11.35 8.19 -3.61
CA ASP A 82 -11.92 7.71 -2.35
C ASP A 82 -10.87 7.74 -1.22
N SER A 83 -11.23 7.28 -0.02
CA SER A 83 -10.24 7.01 1.03
C SER A 83 -9.28 5.91 0.60
N CYS A 84 -8.09 6.27 0.10
CA CYS A 84 -7.22 5.35 -0.63
C CYS A 84 -5.83 5.22 -0.02
N VAL A 85 -5.36 3.97 0.11
CA VAL A 85 -3.98 3.63 0.45
C VAL A 85 -3.32 2.92 -0.71
N GLU A 86 -2.02 3.12 -0.86
CA GLU A 86 -1.31 2.67 -2.05
C GLU A 86 0.05 2.03 -1.71
N PHE A 87 0.45 1.07 -2.53
CA PHE A 87 1.75 0.40 -2.49
C PHE A 87 2.37 0.39 -3.88
N PHE A 88 3.54 1.03 -4.01
CA PHE A 88 4.27 1.11 -5.27
C PHE A 88 5.61 0.38 -5.12
N VAL A 89 5.96 -0.49 -6.06
CA VAL A 89 7.16 -1.32 -5.99
C VAL A 89 7.81 -1.56 -7.34
N ALA A 90 9.12 -1.35 -7.41
CA ALA A 90 10.00 -1.64 -8.54
C ALA A 90 10.95 -2.78 -8.16
N PHE A 91 11.00 -3.82 -8.99
CA PHE A 91 11.97 -4.91 -8.88
C PHE A 91 13.19 -4.63 -9.76
N ASP A 92 14.23 -5.46 -9.66
CA ASP A 92 15.40 -5.51 -10.56
C ASP A 92 16.13 -4.17 -10.82
N ASN A 93 15.89 -3.17 -9.97
CA ASN A 93 16.37 -1.79 -10.13
C ASN A 93 16.02 -1.15 -11.49
N GLU A 94 14.94 -1.61 -12.14
CA GLU A 94 14.44 -1.03 -13.39
C GLU A 94 13.57 0.21 -13.16
N ASP A 95 13.29 0.98 -14.22
CA ASP A 95 12.44 2.17 -14.15
C ASP A 95 10.95 1.81 -14.05
N ASN A 96 10.53 0.65 -14.56
CA ASN A 96 9.16 0.21 -14.44
C ASN A 96 8.85 -0.25 -13.01
N TYR A 97 7.60 -0.04 -12.61
CA TYR A 97 7.13 -0.42 -11.29
C TYR A 97 5.64 -0.70 -11.32
N TYR A 98 5.18 -1.43 -10.32
CA TYR A 98 3.77 -1.65 -10.06
C TYR A 98 3.20 -0.55 -9.18
N ASN A 99 1.99 -0.10 -9.46
CA ASN A 99 1.15 0.61 -8.49
C ASN A 99 -0.02 -0.30 -8.12
N PHE A 100 -0.25 -0.46 -6.82
CA PHE A 100 -1.46 -1.07 -6.27
C PHE A 100 -2.14 -0.03 -5.39
N GLU A 101 -3.33 0.39 -5.79
CA GLU A 101 -4.13 1.40 -5.10
C GLU A 101 -5.41 0.74 -4.60
N PHE A 102 -5.79 1.01 -3.36
CA PHE A 102 -6.94 0.41 -2.73
C PHE A 102 -7.75 1.44 -1.97
N ASN A 103 -9.04 1.57 -2.27
CA ASN A 103 -9.92 2.33 -1.39
C ASN A 103 -10.24 1.56 -0.09
N CYS A 104 -10.85 2.24 0.88
CA CYS A 104 -11.12 1.68 2.20
C CYS A 104 -12.10 0.49 2.19
N ALA A 105 -12.77 0.21 1.05
CA ALA A 105 -13.60 -0.97 0.84
C ALA A 105 -12.85 -2.14 0.15
N GLY A 106 -11.55 -1.99 -0.14
CA GLY A 106 -10.71 -3.01 -0.75
C GLY A 106 -10.78 -3.08 -2.28
N ASN A 107 -11.47 -2.15 -2.95
CA ASN A 107 -11.49 -2.11 -4.41
C ASN A 107 -10.13 -1.65 -4.93
N CYS A 108 -9.64 -2.30 -5.98
CA CYS A 108 -8.26 -2.14 -6.43
C CYS A 108 -8.17 -1.54 -7.83
N LEU A 109 -7.26 -0.57 -7.98
CA LEU A 109 -6.65 -0.19 -9.25
C LEU A 109 -5.20 -0.66 -9.25
N ALA A 110 -4.77 -1.34 -10.31
CA ALA A 110 -3.38 -1.77 -10.41
C ALA A 110 -2.83 -1.62 -11.83
N GLY A 111 -1.58 -1.16 -11.92
CA GLY A 111 -0.92 -0.96 -13.21
C GLY A 111 0.60 -1.13 -13.13
N PHE A 112 1.23 -1.14 -14.30
CA PHE A 112 2.68 -1.31 -14.46
C PHE A 112 3.22 -0.35 -15.53
N GLY A 113 4.39 0.24 -15.28
CA GLY A 113 5.09 1.11 -16.22
C GLY A 113 6.04 2.10 -15.54
N ALA A 114 6.81 2.85 -16.33
CA ALA A 114 7.88 3.73 -15.84
C ALA A 114 7.42 5.10 -15.31
N GLY A 115 6.18 5.50 -15.56
CA GLY A 115 5.67 6.83 -15.19
C GLY A 115 4.14 6.88 -15.13
N ARG A 116 3.55 8.08 -15.08
CA ARG A 116 2.09 8.29 -15.01
C ARG A 116 1.38 8.04 -16.35
N ASP A 117 1.91 8.58 -17.44
CA ASP A 117 1.17 8.71 -18.71
C ASP A 117 1.18 7.45 -19.60
N ALA A 118 1.98 6.43 -19.26
CA ALA A 118 2.19 5.23 -20.09
C ALA A 118 2.10 3.93 -19.27
N ARG A 119 1.11 3.83 -18.38
CA ARG A 119 0.88 2.63 -17.55
C ARG A 119 -0.07 1.66 -18.23
N THR A 120 0.27 0.38 -18.17
CA THR A 120 -0.63 -0.70 -18.57
C THR A 120 -1.33 -1.23 -17.33
N LEU A 121 -2.67 -1.21 -17.33
CA LEU A 121 -3.46 -1.81 -16.25
C LEU A 121 -3.19 -3.32 -16.19
N LEU A 122 -3.13 -3.87 -14.97
CA LEU A 122 -3.01 -5.32 -14.82
C LEU A 122 -4.30 -6.01 -15.30
N PRO A 123 -4.19 -7.23 -15.84
CA PRO A 123 -5.37 -8.00 -16.23
C PRO A 123 -6.35 -8.19 -15.06
N VAL A 124 -7.65 -8.02 -15.30
CA VAL A 124 -8.69 -8.10 -14.26
C VAL A 124 -8.66 -9.44 -13.52
N ASN A 125 -8.37 -10.54 -14.21
CA ASN A 125 -8.24 -11.88 -13.60
C ASN A 125 -7.03 -12.02 -12.66
N ILE A 126 -6.00 -11.18 -12.83
CA ILE A 126 -4.87 -11.10 -11.91
C ILE A 126 -5.28 -10.30 -10.67
N ILE A 127 -5.90 -9.13 -10.86
CA ILE A 127 -6.35 -8.29 -9.74
C ILE A 127 -7.36 -9.03 -8.84
N LYS A 128 -8.25 -9.84 -9.43
CA LYS A 128 -9.21 -10.68 -8.68
C LYS A 128 -8.58 -11.71 -7.75
N GLN A 129 -7.28 -12.01 -7.89
CA GLN A 129 -6.57 -12.93 -6.99
C GLN A 129 -6.06 -12.23 -5.73
N ILE A 130 -5.99 -10.90 -5.74
CA ILE A 130 -5.67 -10.10 -4.55
C ILE A 130 -6.83 -10.22 -3.57
N LYS A 131 -6.57 -10.71 -2.37
CA LYS A 131 -7.59 -10.84 -1.31
C LYS A 131 -7.51 -9.62 -0.39
N THR A 132 -8.66 -9.15 0.07
CA THR A 132 -8.74 -8.02 0.99
C THR A 132 -9.61 -8.35 2.21
N GLU A 133 -9.24 -7.84 3.37
CA GLU A 133 -10.04 -7.86 4.60
C GLU A 133 -10.11 -6.43 5.15
N THR A 134 -11.30 -5.92 5.41
CA THR A 134 -11.52 -4.53 5.83
C THR A 134 -12.21 -4.48 7.18
N SER A 135 -11.75 -3.60 8.07
CA SER A 135 -12.48 -3.26 9.29
C SER A 135 -12.68 -1.75 9.39
N MET A 136 -13.82 -1.32 9.91
CA MET A 136 -14.11 0.09 10.13
C MET A 136 -14.81 0.25 11.47
N ALA A 137 -14.18 0.97 12.39
CA ALA A 137 -14.82 1.43 13.62
C ALA A 137 -15.61 2.70 13.29
N THR A 138 -16.92 2.65 13.53
CA THR A 138 -17.80 3.79 13.32
C THR A 138 -17.42 4.94 14.23
N GLN A 139 -17.44 6.15 13.67
CA GLN A 139 -17.32 7.39 14.42
C GLN A 139 -18.37 7.46 15.53
N ASN A 140 -17.95 7.87 16.72
CA ASN A 140 -18.89 8.36 17.72
C ASN A 140 -19.20 9.82 17.36
N THR A 141 -20.38 10.06 16.79
CA THR A 141 -20.81 11.38 16.30
C THR A 141 -20.88 12.42 17.40
N ASP A 142 -21.02 11.99 18.66
CA ASP A 142 -21.13 12.88 19.81
C ASP A 142 -19.79 13.45 20.26
N THR A 143 -18.68 12.81 19.89
CA THR A 143 -17.33 13.21 20.35
C THR A 143 -16.46 13.81 19.24
N GLY A 144 -16.91 13.78 17.98
CA GLY A 144 -16.11 14.21 16.83
C GLY A 144 -14.84 13.36 16.63
N ALA A 145 -14.80 12.15 17.17
CA ALA A 145 -13.65 11.25 17.04
C ALA A 145 -13.39 10.90 15.55
N PRO A 146 -12.13 10.69 15.15
CA PRO A 146 -11.82 10.28 13.78
C PRO A 146 -12.39 8.88 13.49
N ILE A 147 -12.73 8.65 12.23
CA ILE A 147 -13.10 7.33 11.70
C ILE A 147 -11.82 6.50 11.62
N ARG A 148 -11.85 5.29 12.18
CA ARG A 148 -10.73 4.37 12.12
C ARG A 148 -11.07 3.20 11.23
N TRP A 149 -10.23 2.93 10.26
CA TRP A 149 -10.36 1.76 9.40
C TRP A 149 -9.03 1.09 9.17
N GLN A 150 -9.11 -0.19 8.83
CA GLN A 150 -7.97 -1.01 8.49
C GLN A 150 -8.27 -1.74 7.19
N LEU A 151 -7.23 -1.92 6.39
CA LEU A 151 -7.29 -2.73 5.18
C LEU A 151 -6.08 -3.65 5.18
N THR A 152 -6.35 -4.95 5.21
CA THR A 152 -5.37 -6.00 4.96
C THR A 152 -5.50 -6.45 3.50
N VAL A 153 -4.38 -6.54 2.80
CA VAL A 153 -4.30 -7.05 1.43
C VAL A 153 -3.30 -8.18 1.33
N VAL A 154 -3.66 -9.20 0.56
CA VAL A 154 -2.81 -10.34 0.19
C VAL A 154 -2.56 -10.24 -1.30
N ILE A 155 -1.35 -9.82 -1.66
CA ILE A 155 -0.91 -9.65 -3.04
C ILE A 155 -0.14 -10.92 -3.44
N PRO A 156 -0.75 -11.88 -4.15
CA PRO A 156 -0.06 -13.08 -4.59
C PRO A 156 1.10 -12.72 -5.53
N PHE A 157 2.14 -13.55 -5.59
CA PHE A 157 3.30 -13.32 -6.46
C PHE A 157 2.90 -13.20 -7.94
N GLU A 158 1.84 -13.90 -8.36
CA GLU A 158 1.23 -13.79 -9.69
C GLU A 158 0.69 -12.38 -10.01
N ALA A 159 0.41 -11.56 -8.99
CA ALA A 159 0.00 -10.17 -9.18
C ALA A 159 1.15 -9.30 -9.70
N PHE A 160 2.40 -9.69 -9.49
CA PHE A 160 3.55 -9.10 -10.15
C PHE A 160 3.67 -9.64 -11.58
N HIS A 161 2.62 -9.47 -12.38
CA HIS A 161 2.38 -10.13 -13.67
C HIS A 161 3.54 -10.09 -14.70
N TYR A 162 4.33 -9.01 -14.70
CA TYR A 162 5.46 -8.81 -15.61
C TYR A 162 6.78 -9.37 -15.06
N HIS A 163 6.76 -9.97 -13.87
CA HIS A 163 7.90 -10.60 -13.22
C HIS A 163 7.53 -12.03 -12.83
N HIS A 164 8.48 -12.95 -12.95
CA HIS A 164 8.28 -14.33 -12.49
C HIS A 164 8.84 -14.49 -11.08
N ILE A 165 8.06 -14.09 -10.08
CA ILE A 165 8.46 -14.16 -8.68
C ILE A 165 8.22 -15.57 -8.15
N ILE A 166 9.30 -16.31 -7.89
CA ILE A 166 9.26 -17.63 -7.25
C ILE A 166 9.43 -17.49 -5.73
N SER A 167 10.31 -16.58 -5.30
CA SER A 167 10.56 -16.25 -3.90
C SER A 167 11.09 -14.84 -3.83
N LEU A 168 10.74 -14.11 -2.77
CA LEU A 168 11.26 -12.77 -2.48
C LEU A 168 12.44 -12.82 -1.49
N GLU A 169 12.85 -14.00 -1.03
CA GLU A 169 13.89 -14.14 -0.03
C GLU A 169 15.20 -13.43 -0.43
N ASN A 170 15.72 -12.60 0.48
CA ASN A 170 16.93 -11.77 0.28
C ASN A 170 16.87 -10.79 -0.90
N GLN A 171 15.70 -10.61 -1.53
CA GLN A 171 15.57 -9.63 -2.59
C GLN A 171 15.58 -8.21 -2.04
N THR A 172 16.29 -7.34 -2.75
CA THR A 172 16.26 -5.90 -2.54
C THR A 172 15.50 -5.24 -3.67
N CYS A 173 14.51 -4.42 -3.33
CA CYS A 173 13.67 -3.69 -4.27
C CYS A 173 13.53 -2.23 -3.84
N ARG A 174 12.87 -1.43 -4.67
CA ARG A 174 12.55 -0.03 -4.35
C ARG A 174 11.05 0.11 -4.22
N ALA A 175 10.58 0.74 -3.14
CA ALA A 175 9.16 0.93 -2.93
C ALA A 175 8.80 2.25 -2.25
N ASN A 176 7.51 2.58 -2.28
CA ASN A 176 6.93 3.59 -1.43
C ASN A 176 5.45 3.26 -1.13
N PHE A 177 4.90 3.92 -0.13
CA PHE A 177 3.56 3.69 0.40
C PHE A 177 2.86 5.02 0.58
N TYR A 178 1.58 5.08 0.24
CA TYR A 178 0.85 6.35 0.18
C TYR A 178 -0.52 6.29 0.84
N LYS A 179 -1.03 7.46 1.21
CA LYS A 179 -2.43 7.72 1.56
C LYS A 179 -2.90 8.96 0.80
N CYS A 180 -4.06 8.86 0.17
CA CYS A 180 -4.73 9.97 -0.49
C CYS A 180 -6.26 9.88 -0.36
N GLY A 181 -6.93 10.84 -0.99
CA GLY A 181 -8.37 10.91 -1.17
C GLY A 181 -8.74 12.23 -1.81
N ASP A 182 -8.58 12.29 -3.13
CA ASP A 182 -8.66 13.54 -3.91
C ASP A 182 -10.01 14.24 -3.78
N ASP A 183 -11.10 13.47 -3.70
CA ASP A 183 -12.47 13.99 -3.65
C ASP A 183 -13.04 13.99 -2.21
N LEU A 184 -12.23 13.72 -1.18
CA LEU A 184 -12.64 13.87 0.22
C LEU A 184 -12.80 15.35 0.58
N PRO A 185 -13.59 15.71 1.62
CA PRO A 185 -13.75 17.10 2.06
C PRO A 185 -12.44 17.82 2.40
N GLN A 186 -11.42 17.06 2.82
CA GLN A 186 -10.06 17.55 3.07
C GLN A 186 -9.07 16.68 2.27
N PRO A 187 -8.82 17.00 0.99
CA PRO A 187 -7.86 16.25 0.19
C PRO A 187 -6.47 16.32 0.81
N HIS A 188 -5.73 15.22 0.74
CA HIS A 188 -4.44 15.07 1.41
C HIS A 188 -3.59 14.03 0.68
N PHE A 189 -2.28 14.12 0.88
CA PHE A 189 -1.30 13.30 0.16
C PHE A 189 -0.11 12.99 1.07
N LEU A 190 -0.04 11.77 1.56
CA LEU A 190 0.99 11.32 2.50
C LEU A 190 1.84 10.23 1.87
N SER A 191 3.11 10.16 2.29
CA SER A 191 4.05 9.13 1.85
C SER A 191 4.92 8.60 2.99
N TRP A 192 5.41 7.36 2.81
CA TRP A 192 6.40 6.76 3.71
C TRP A 192 7.79 7.33 3.48
N ASN A 193 8.22 7.45 2.22
CA ASN A 193 9.43 8.17 1.84
C ASN A 193 9.08 9.50 1.14
N ASN A 194 9.81 10.57 1.45
CA ASN A 194 9.53 11.92 0.96
C ASN A 194 9.63 12.02 -0.57
N ILE A 195 8.82 12.92 -1.15
CA ILE A 195 8.82 13.25 -2.58
C ILE A 195 9.07 14.75 -2.71
N GLU A 196 9.96 15.15 -3.62
CA GLU A 196 10.32 16.55 -3.81
C GLU A 196 9.90 17.02 -5.20
N THR A 197 8.60 17.21 -5.37
CA THR A 197 7.99 17.75 -6.61
C THR A 197 7.06 18.92 -6.28
N ALA A 198 6.84 19.79 -7.26
CA ALA A 198 6.06 21.03 -7.05
C ALA A 198 4.56 20.79 -6.76
N GLN A 199 4.01 19.68 -7.25
CA GLN A 199 2.60 19.31 -7.14
C GLN A 199 2.46 17.83 -6.76
N PRO A 200 1.34 17.41 -6.14
CA PRO A 200 1.08 16.02 -5.80
C PRO A 200 1.35 15.06 -6.95
N ASP A 201 2.38 14.23 -6.79
CA ASP A 201 2.76 13.24 -7.78
C ASP A 201 3.50 12.05 -7.16
N PHE A 202 2.75 10.97 -6.91
CA PHE A 202 3.30 9.72 -6.37
C PHE A 202 4.05 8.88 -7.41
N HIS A 203 3.86 9.14 -8.71
CA HIS A 203 4.48 8.37 -9.80
C HIS A 203 5.95 8.75 -10.05
N ARG A 204 6.77 8.71 -8.98
CA ARG A 204 8.17 9.17 -8.96
C ARG A 204 9.11 8.10 -8.39
N PRO A 205 9.51 7.09 -9.20
CA PRO A 205 10.35 5.99 -8.74
C PRO A 205 11.73 6.44 -8.23
N GLU A 206 12.22 7.60 -8.65
CA GLU A 206 13.43 8.23 -8.12
C GLU A 206 13.34 8.57 -6.62
N PHE A 207 12.13 8.68 -6.05
CA PHE A 207 11.89 8.88 -4.62
C PHE A 207 11.48 7.61 -3.88
N PHE A 208 11.49 6.43 -4.51
CA PHE A 208 11.25 5.19 -3.77
C PHE A 208 12.40 4.89 -2.79
N GLY A 209 12.04 4.43 -1.59
CA GLY A 209 12.96 3.95 -0.57
C GLY A 209 13.46 2.54 -0.85
N LYS A 210 14.46 2.08 -0.08
CA LYS A 210 15.00 0.73 -0.22
C LYS A 210 14.18 -0.24 0.63
N VAL A 211 13.85 -1.39 0.06
CA VAL A 211 13.12 -2.46 0.74
C VAL A 211 13.90 -3.77 0.61
N VAL A 212 14.06 -4.48 1.71
CA VAL A 212 14.82 -5.75 1.76
C VAL A 212 13.96 -6.83 2.38
N PHE A 213 13.61 -7.85 1.60
CA PHE A 213 12.92 -9.04 2.08
C PHE A 213 13.91 -9.94 2.83
N LYS A 214 13.65 -10.20 4.11
CA LYS A 214 14.55 -10.94 5.00
C LYS A 214 14.50 -12.44 4.76
N GLN A 215 15.64 -13.10 4.98
CA GLN A 215 15.74 -14.55 4.94
C GLN A 215 14.67 -15.23 5.80
N ASN A 216 14.12 -16.34 5.32
CA ASN A 216 13.24 -17.19 6.12
C ASN A 216 14.07 -17.84 7.25
N GLN A 217 13.82 -17.43 8.50
CA GLN A 217 14.54 -17.96 9.67
C GLN A 217 14.16 -19.40 10.04
N TYR A 218 13.10 -19.96 9.44
CA TYR A 218 12.65 -21.34 9.70
C TYR A 218 13.47 -22.41 8.94
N HIS A 219 14.33 -22.03 7.99
CA HIS A 219 15.22 -22.96 7.27
C HIS A 219 16.60 -23.15 7.94
N LEU A 220 16.80 -22.63 9.16
CA LEU A 220 18.06 -22.74 9.91
C LEU A 220 18.10 -23.89 10.94
N ASN A 221 17.10 -24.78 10.95
CA ASN A 221 17.07 -25.97 11.81
C ASN A 221 16.94 -27.27 11.01
#